data_AF-A0A1X1UWJ2-F1
#
_entry.id   AF-A0A1X1UWJ2-F1
#
_cell.length_a   1.000
_cell.length_b   1.000
_cell.length_c   1.000
_cell.angle_alpha   90.00
_cell.angle_beta   90.00
_cell.angle_gamma   90.00
#
_symmetry.space_group_name_H-M   'P 1'
#
loop_
_entity.id
_entity.type
_entity.pdbx_description
1 polymer ?
#
loop_
_entity_poly.entity_id
_entity_poly.type
_entity_poly.pdbx_seq_one_letter_code
_entity_poly.pdbx_strand_id
1 'polypeptide(L)'
;MDETILVAERGQMLEFSFSDMLCYAGPYSPAGVATAFKAMQRAFALLSPNQPPQRRSVVIRTAFQGPGARDGFEAVTRAVTDGRYTVDPALARPDRGRLLQSFVFQIAIADRAATLLLRNGYVTSEFIDLAGKPDRNQAEETRLDQLKAQLAQALLAAPAEDVYDVD
;
A
#
# COMPACT_ATOMS: atom_id res chain seq x y z
N MET A 1 10.51 -16.57 -9.18
CA MET A 1 9.23 -16.66 -8.45
C MET A 1 8.82 -15.25 -8.17
N ASP A 2 7.58 -14.90 -8.52
CA ASP A 2 7.04 -13.59 -8.16
C ASP A 2 6.90 -13.53 -6.64
N GLU A 3 7.21 -12.37 -6.05
CA GLU A 3 7.06 -12.19 -4.61
C GLU A 3 5.58 -12.34 -4.21
N THR A 4 5.35 -12.93 -3.04
CA THR A 4 4.00 -13.12 -2.48
C THR A 4 3.91 -12.67 -1.03
N ILE A 5 2.67 -12.49 -0.57
CA ILE A 5 2.33 -12.26 0.83
C ILE A 5 1.58 -13.49 1.33
N LEU A 6 2.06 -14.03 2.45
CA LEU A 6 1.41 -15.11 3.16
C LEU A 6 0.60 -14.56 4.34
N VAL A 7 -0.64 -15.04 4.48
CA VAL A 7 -1.48 -14.83 5.66
C VAL A 7 -2.21 -16.11 6.04
N ALA A 8 -2.64 -16.20 7.29
CA ALA A 8 -3.43 -17.31 7.78
C ALA A 8 -4.90 -16.90 8.01
N GLU A 9 -5.83 -17.82 7.78
CA GLU A 9 -7.22 -17.71 8.21
C GLU A 9 -7.78 -19.09 8.52
N ARG A 10 -8.36 -19.29 9.71
CA ARG A 10 -9.01 -20.57 10.11
C ARG A 10 -8.11 -21.80 9.92
N GLY A 11 -6.82 -21.66 10.23
CA GLY A 11 -5.83 -22.73 10.07
C GLY A 11 -5.41 -23.03 8.63
N GLN A 12 -5.90 -22.26 7.65
CA GLN A 12 -5.47 -22.34 6.25
C GLN A 12 -4.45 -21.25 5.94
N MET A 13 -3.47 -21.60 5.12
CA MET A 13 -2.51 -20.67 4.56
C MET A 13 -3.06 -20.12 3.24
N LEU A 14 -3.04 -18.80 3.10
CA LEU A 14 -3.41 -18.08 1.90
C LEU A 14 -2.18 -17.33 1.38
N GLU A 15 -1.98 -17.39 0.08
CA GLU A 15 -0.87 -16.74 -0.61
C GLU A 15 -1.45 -15.76 -1.64
N PHE A 16 -0.90 -14.55 -1.67
CA PHE A 16 -1.33 -13.49 -2.57
C PHE A 16 -0.13 -12.89 -3.29
N SER A 17 -0.12 -12.98 -4.62
CA SER A 17 0.78 -12.21 -5.46
C SER A 17 0.25 -10.79 -5.69
N PHE A 18 1.10 -9.92 -6.23
CA PHE A 18 0.63 -8.61 -6.73
C PHE A 18 -0.48 -8.76 -7.78
N SER A 19 -0.37 -9.76 -8.66
CA SER A 19 -1.37 -10.04 -9.71
C SER A 19 -2.73 -10.41 -9.12
N ASP A 20 -2.75 -11.21 -8.05
CA ASP A 20 -4.00 -11.58 -7.36
C ASP A 20 -4.69 -10.35 -6.75
N MET A 21 -3.90 -9.46 -6.14
CA MET A 21 -4.41 -8.20 -5.59
C MET A 21 -4.91 -7.26 -6.70
N LEU A 22 -4.24 -7.22 -7.85
CA LEU A 22 -4.65 -6.42 -9.00
C LEU A 22 -5.93 -6.97 -9.64
N CYS A 23 -6.13 -8.29 -9.68
CA CYS A 23 -7.38 -8.91 -10.11
C CYS A 23 -8.58 -8.46 -9.25
N TYR A 24 -8.37 -8.27 -7.94
CA TYR A 24 -9.40 -7.74 -7.05
C TYR A 24 -9.66 -6.24 -7.27
N ALA A 25 -8.60 -5.42 -7.34
CA ALA A 25 -8.71 -3.96 -7.44
C ALA A 25 -9.12 -3.46 -8.83
N GLY A 26 -8.85 -4.24 -9.88
CA GLY A 26 -8.92 -3.80 -11.26
C GLY A 26 -7.73 -2.91 -11.67
N PRO A 27 -7.65 -2.53 -12.96
CA PRO A 27 -6.45 -1.92 -13.54
C PRO A 27 -6.26 -0.43 -13.22
N TYR A 28 -7.21 0.21 -12.53
CA TYR A 28 -7.26 1.67 -12.41
C TYR A 28 -6.14 2.28 -11.55
N SER A 29 -5.65 1.56 -10.54
CA SER A 29 -4.72 2.10 -9.54
C SER A 29 -3.60 1.13 -9.13
N PRO A 30 -2.80 0.61 -10.07
CA PRO A 30 -1.76 -0.38 -9.79
C PRO A 30 -0.68 0.13 -8.83
N ALA A 31 -0.35 1.43 -8.87
CA ALA A 31 0.56 2.06 -7.91
C ALA A 31 0.06 1.94 -6.47
N GLY A 32 -1.25 2.12 -6.25
CA GLY A 32 -1.85 1.96 -4.93
C GLY A 32 -1.78 0.51 -4.46
N VAL A 33 -2.05 -0.45 -5.35
CA VAL A 33 -1.95 -1.89 -5.03
C VAL A 33 -0.51 -2.26 -4.65
N ALA A 34 0.48 -1.80 -5.42
CA ALA A 34 1.90 -2.03 -5.13
C ALA A 34 2.34 -1.38 -3.80
N THR A 35 1.82 -0.19 -3.51
CA THR A 35 2.02 0.52 -2.24
C THR A 35 1.55 -0.33 -1.05
N ALA A 36 0.34 -0.91 -1.12
CA ALA A 36 -0.19 -1.80 -0.09
C ALA A 36 0.59 -3.12 0.00
N PHE A 37 0.97 -3.70 -1.14
CA PHE A 37 1.77 -4.92 -1.20
C PHE A 37 3.11 -4.76 -0.45
N LYS A 38 3.90 -3.74 -0.79
CA LYS A 38 5.18 -3.46 -0.14
C LYS A 38 5.02 -3.04 1.33
N ALA A 39 3.96 -2.31 1.67
CA ALA A 39 3.67 -1.95 3.06
C ALA A 39 3.37 -3.19 3.92
N MET A 40 2.57 -4.13 3.40
CA MET A 40 2.28 -5.39 4.10
C MET A 40 3.52 -6.28 4.22
N GLN A 41 4.32 -6.43 3.16
CA GLN A 41 5.58 -7.17 3.24
C GLN A 41 6.49 -6.60 4.35
N ARG A 42 6.68 -5.27 4.37
CA ARG A 42 7.51 -4.61 5.39
C ARG A 42 6.94 -4.80 6.79
N ALA A 43 5.64 -4.55 6.99
CA ALA A 43 5.01 -4.67 8.29
C ALA A 43 5.01 -6.12 8.80
N PHE A 44 4.75 -7.11 7.94
CA PHE A 44 4.64 -8.50 8.38
C PHE A 44 6.02 -9.05 8.75
N ALA A 45 7.07 -8.69 8.02
CA ALA A 45 8.44 -9.01 8.38
C ALA A 45 8.84 -8.45 9.75
N LEU A 46 8.36 -7.25 10.11
CA LEU A 46 8.66 -6.61 11.41
C LEU A 46 7.79 -7.14 12.55
N LEU A 47 6.49 -7.26 12.30
CA LEU A 47 5.46 -7.50 13.33
C LEU A 47 5.08 -8.97 13.47
N SER A 48 5.46 -9.83 12.52
CA SER A 48 5.19 -11.27 12.56
C SER A 48 6.32 -12.07 11.89
N PRO A 49 7.59 -11.89 12.31
CA PRO A 49 8.77 -12.44 11.59
C PRO A 49 8.79 -13.97 11.51
N ASN A 50 8.17 -14.65 12.48
CA ASN A 50 8.28 -16.11 12.62
C ASN A 50 7.11 -16.87 11.99
N GLN A 51 6.05 -16.17 11.56
CA GLN A 51 4.86 -16.79 10.99
C GLN A 51 4.01 -15.80 10.22
N PRO A 52 3.29 -16.22 9.18
CA PRO A 52 2.25 -15.42 8.54
C PRO A 52 1.19 -14.93 9.55
N PRO A 53 0.79 -13.65 9.52
CA PRO A 53 -0.20 -13.14 10.46
C PRO A 53 -1.59 -13.71 10.16
N GLN A 54 -2.44 -13.77 11.19
CA GLN A 54 -3.88 -13.99 10.96
C GLN A 54 -4.43 -12.78 10.23
N ARG A 55 -4.98 -12.96 9.02
CA ARG A 55 -5.38 -11.81 8.19
C ARG A 55 -6.41 -10.91 8.88
N ARG A 56 -7.25 -11.51 9.73
CA ARG A 56 -8.29 -10.82 10.50
C ARG A 56 -7.78 -10.10 11.76
N SER A 57 -6.52 -10.26 12.14
CA SER A 57 -5.91 -9.48 13.22
C SER A 57 -5.19 -8.22 12.74
N VAL A 58 -5.08 -8.01 11.43
CA VAL A 58 -4.39 -6.86 10.85
C VAL A 58 -5.29 -5.62 10.91
N VAL A 59 -4.81 -4.52 11.48
CA VAL A 59 -5.50 -3.23 11.50
C VAL A 59 -4.65 -2.22 10.73
N ILE A 60 -5.29 -1.42 9.89
CA ILE A 60 -4.61 -0.44 9.04
C ILE A 60 -5.21 0.94 9.28
N ARG A 61 -4.35 1.91 9.56
CA ARG A 61 -4.68 3.34 9.53
C ARG A 61 -3.72 4.05 8.59
N THR A 62 -4.21 4.98 7.79
CA THR A 62 -3.36 5.65 6.80
C THR A 62 -3.86 7.05 6.46
N ALA A 63 -2.94 7.97 6.19
CA ALA A 63 -3.27 9.27 5.57
C ALA A 63 -3.44 9.17 4.04
N PHE A 64 -3.09 8.03 3.45
CA PHE A 64 -3.12 7.82 2.01
C PHE A 64 -4.54 7.51 1.54
N GLN A 65 -5.01 8.26 0.54
CA GLN A 65 -6.39 8.16 0.04
C GLN A 65 -6.52 7.38 -1.27
N GLY A 66 -5.42 6.84 -1.81
CA GLY A 66 -5.43 6.17 -3.11
C GLY A 66 -6.26 4.87 -3.09
N PRO A 67 -7.23 4.69 -4.01
CA PRO A 67 -8.17 3.57 -3.98
C PRO A 67 -7.49 2.21 -4.13
N GLY A 68 -6.44 2.10 -4.97
CA GLY A 68 -5.73 0.83 -5.14
C GLY A 68 -5.06 0.32 -3.87
N ALA A 69 -4.64 1.20 -2.95
CA ALA A 69 -4.07 0.76 -1.68
C ALA A 69 -5.16 0.17 -0.78
N ARG A 70 -6.32 0.81 -0.70
CA ARG A 70 -7.49 0.28 0.02
C ARG A 70 -7.86 -1.12 -0.48
N ASP A 71 -7.95 -1.28 -1.79
CA ASP A 71 -8.33 -2.57 -2.40
C ASP A 71 -7.24 -3.62 -2.19
N GLY A 72 -5.96 -3.25 -2.28
CA GLY A 72 -4.85 -4.14 -1.97
C GLY A 72 -4.87 -4.63 -0.52
N PHE A 73 -5.06 -3.74 0.45
CA PHE A 73 -5.22 -4.15 1.85
C PHE A 73 -6.45 -5.03 2.04
N GLU A 74 -7.58 -4.71 1.41
CA GLU A 74 -8.81 -5.50 1.51
C GLU A 74 -8.64 -6.92 0.97
N ALA A 75 -8.02 -7.07 -0.20
CA ALA A 75 -7.80 -8.36 -0.85
C ALA A 75 -7.10 -9.36 0.08
N VAL A 76 -6.06 -8.90 0.78
CA VAL A 76 -5.25 -9.74 1.67
C VAL A 76 -5.85 -9.88 3.06
N THR A 77 -6.40 -8.80 3.64
CA THR A 77 -6.66 -8.74 5.10
C THR A 77 -8.13 -8.70 5.51
N ARG A 78 -9.06 -8.42 4.57
CA ARG A 78 -10.47 -8.13 4.86
C ARG A 78 -10.70 -6.94 5.79
N ALA A 79 -9.69 -6.09 5.98
CA ALA A 79 -9.75 -5.02 6.95
C ALA A 79 -10.77 -3.93 6.58
N VAL A 80 -11.10 -3.71 5.31
CA VAL A 80 -12.13 -2.75 4.92
C VAL A 80 -13.51 -3.31 5.26
N THR A 81 -13.82 -4.53 4.81
CA THR A 81 -15.14 -5.13 5.08
C THR A 81 -15.40 -5.31 6.58
N ASP A 82 -14.36 -5.65 7.35
CA ASP A 82 -14.48 -5.88 8.80
C ASP A 82 -14.29 -4.60 9.65
N GLY A 83 -14.21 -3.41 9.05
CA GLY A 83 -14.10 -2.15 9.81
C GLY A 83 -12.77 -1.92 10.54
N ARG A 84 -11.68 -2.54 10.06
CA ARG A 84 -10.29 -2.42 10.57
C ARG A 84 -9.37 -1.59 9.67
N TYR A 85 -9.91 -0.93 8.65
CA TYR A 85 -9.20 -0.01 7.77
C TYR A 85 -9.75 1.40 7.96
N THR A 86 -8.88 2.36 8.30
CA THR A 86 -9.27 3.76 8.49
C THR A 86 -8.38 4.68 7.67
N VAL A 87 -9.00 5.55 6.86
CA VAL A 87 -8.32 6.71 6.29
C VAL A 87 -8.38 7.82 7.33
N ASP A 88 -7.22 8.18 7.87
CA ASP A 88 -7.06 9.19 8.92
C ASP A 88 -6.10 10.29 8.45
N PRO A 89 -6.63 11.45 8.02
CA PRO A 89 -5.82 12.59 7.61
C PRO A 89 -4.87 13.11 8.69
N ALA A 90 -5.15 12.88 9.98
CA ALA A 90 -4.28 13.32 11.08
C ALA A 90 -2.95 12.54 11.14
N LEU A 91 -2.84 11.42 10.41
CA LEU A 91 -1.58 10.68 10.27
C LEU A 91 -0.62 11.29 9.24
N ALA A 92 -1.04 12.33 8.51
CA ALA A 92 -0.16 12.97 7.53
C ALA A 92 1.10 13.51 8.21
N ARG A 93 2.21 13.51 7.46
CA ARG A 93 3.54 13.98 7.90
C ARG A 93 4.01 15.16 7.06
N PRO A 94 3.52 16.39 7.32
CA PRO A 94 3.87 17.58 6.55
C PRO A 94 5.39 17.85 6.52
N ASP A 95 6.11 17.44 7.56
CA ASP A 95 7.57 17.51 7.67
C ASP A 95 8.31 16.76 6.56
N ARG A 96 7.66 15.76 5.93
CA ARG A 96 8.20 15.00 4.79
C ARG A 96 7.92 15.64 3.43
N GLY A 97 7.25 16.80 3.41
CA GLY A 97 6.96 17.56 2.21
C GLY A 97 5.79 17.01 1.38
N ARG A 98 5.35 17.84 0.41
CA ARG A 98 4.12 17.62 -0.37
C ARG A 98 4.03 16.24 -1.03
N LEU A 99 5.15 15.69 -1.49
CA LEU A 99 5.18 14.43 -2.24
C LEU A 99 4.91 13.21 -1.35
N LEU A 100 5.34 13.25 -0.09
CA LEU A 100 5.36 12.08 0.78
C LEU A 100 4.44 12.20 1.99
N GLN A 101 3.93 13.40 2.30
CA GLN A 101 3.17 13.67 3.52
C GLN A 101 1.98 12.72 3.75
N SER A 102 1.37 12.17 2.70
CA SER A 102 0.23 11.26 2.82
C SER A 102 0.62 9.78 2.74
N PHE A 103 1.86 9.44 2.36
CA PHE A 103 2.33 8.05 2.25
C PHE A 103 2.77 7.50 3.61
N VAL A 104 1.80 7.43 4.52
CA VAL A 104 1.96 7.01 5.91
C VAL A 104 1.02 5.85 6.17
N PHE A 105 1.55 4.71 6.60
CA PHE A 105 0.77 3.50 6.87
C PHE A 105 1.08 2.98 8.27
N GLN A 106 0.13 3.14 9.19
CA GLN A 106 0.18 2.46 10.48
C GLN A 106 -0.48 1.08 10.33
N ILE A 107 0.32 0.03 10.52
CA ILE A 107 -0.15 -1.35 10.46
C ILE A 107 0.07 -1.97 11.84
N ALA A 108 -0.98 -2.56 12.38
CA ALA A 108 -0.94 -3.29 13.64
C ALA A 108 -1.34 -4.75 13.43
N ILE A 109 -0.70 -5.65 14.17
CA ILE A 109 -0.98 -7.07 14.22
C ILE A 109 -1.00 -7.46 15.70
N ALA A 110 -2.19 -7.74 16.23
CA ALA A 110 -2.39 -7.96 17.66
C ALA A 110 -1.87 -6.79 18.51
N ASP A 111 -0.87 -7.01 19.36
CA ASP A 111 -0.29 -6.05 20.30
C ASP A 111 0.90 -5.25 19.73
N ARG A 112 1.32 -5.53 18.48
CA ARG A 112 2.46 -4.88 17.83
C ARG A 112 2.00 -3.99 16.69
N ALA A 113 2.63 -2.84 16.54
CA ALA A 113 2.36 -1.89 15.47
C ALA A 113 3.63 -1.27 14.91
N ALA A 114 3.60 -0.87 13.64
CA ALA A 114 4.66 -0.11 12.98
C ALA A 114 4.04 1.01 12.15
N THR A 115 4.71 2.17 12.12
CA THR A 115 4.40 3.25 11.19
C THR A 115 5.40 3.18 10.04
N LEU A 116 4.88 2.97 8.83
CA LEU A 116 5.68 2.89 7.62
C LEU A 116 5.58 4.19 6.82
N LEU A 117 6.75 4.71 6.42
CA LEU A 117 6.87 5.97 5.70
C LEU A 117 7.56 5.72 4.37
N LEU A 118 6.92 6.09 3.25
CA LEU A 118 7.51 5.89 1.93
C LEU A 118 8.81 6.69 1.79
N ARG A 119 9.86 6.04 1.28
CA ARG A 119 11.16 6.68 1.02
C ARG A 119 11.11 7.66 -0.15
N ASN A 120 12.07 8.58 -0.15
CA ASN A 120 12.30 9.48 -1.28
C ASN A 120 12.69 8.69 -2.54
N GLY A 121 12.42 9.26 -3.72
CA GLY A 121 12.86 8.71 -5.01
C GLY A 121 11.81 7.92 -5.78
N TYR A 122 10.69 7.54 -5.15
CA TYR A 122 9.60 6.83 -5.84
C TYR A 122 8.55 7.77 -6.46
N VAL A 123 8.14 8.80 -5.73
CA VAL A 123 7.03 9.69 -6.12
C VAL A 123 7.58 11.00 -6.67
N THR A 124 7.05 11.44 -7.80
CA THR A 124 7.44 12.69 -8.48
C THR A 124 6.40 13.79 -8.29
N SER A 125 6.80 15.04 -8.51
CA SER A 125 5.85 16.16 -8.55
C SER A 125 4.81 15.99 -9.65
N GLU A 126 5.21 15.55 -10.85
CA GLU A 126 4.31 15.29 -11.97
C GLU A 126 3.19 14.30 -11.58
N PHE A 127 3.55 13.21 -10.91
CA PHE A 127 2.56 12.23 -10.43
C PHE A 127 1.56 12.87 -9.46
N ILE A 128 2.04 13.61 -8.46
CA ILE A 128 1.19 14.25 -7.45
C ILE A 128 0.28 15.32 -8.08
N ASP A 129 0.84 16.14 -8.96
CA ASP A 129 0.11 17.21 -9.63
C ASP A 129 -0.99 16.63 -10.53
N LEU A 130 -0.70 15.59 -11.32
CA LEU A 130 -1.71 14.91 -12.14
C LEU A 130 -2.73 14.15 -11.29
N ALA A 131 -2.31 13.36 -10.30
CA ALA A 131 -3.22 12.60 -9.46
C ALA A 131 -4.22 13.51 -8.70
N GLY A 132 -3.76 14.68 -8.26
CA GLY A 132 -4.58 15.68 -7.57
C GLY A 132 -5.40 16.59 -8.48
N LYS A 133 -5.15 16.59 -9.80
CA LYS A 133 -5.85 17.46 -10.75
C LYS A 133 -7.30 17.00 -10.99
N PRO A 134 -8.34 17.84 -10.76
CA PRO A 134 -9.70 17.56 -11.20
C PRO A 134 -9.83 17.73 -12.72
N ASP A 135 -10.82 17.05 -13.33
CA ASP A 135 -11.19 17.21 -14.75
C ASP A 135 -10.03 17.05 -15.74
N ARG A 136 -9.19 16.01 -15.53
CA ARG A 136 -8.12 15.65 -16.46
C ARG A 136 -8.67 15.32 -17.85
N ASN A 137 -7.98 15.80 -18.89
CA ASN A 137 -8.30 15.41 -20.25
C ASN A 137 -7.77 14.00 -20.57
N GLN A 138 -8.13 13.46 -21.73
CA GLN A 138 -7.74 12.11 -22.13
C GLN A 138 -6.21 11.88 -22.17
N ALA A 139 -5.43 12.87 -22.62
CA ALA A 139 -3.98 12.76 -22.67
C ALA A 139 -3.36 12.76 -21.25
N GLU A 140 -3.94 13.53 -20.34
CA GLU A 140 -3.54 13.57 -18.92
C GLU A 140 -3.91 12.29 -18.19
N GLU A 141 -5.08 11.70 -18.46
CA GLU A 141 -5.46 10.39 -17.94
C GLU A 141 -4.49 9.31 -18.44
N THR A 142 -4.20 9.28 -19.75
CA THR A 142 -3.21 8.34 -20.31
C THR A 142 -1.82 8.53 -19.69
N ARG A 143 -1.38 9.78 -19.48
CA ARG A 143 -0.10 10.06 -18.82
C ARG A 143 -0.11 9.61 -17.36
N LEU A 144 -1.19 9.85 -16.64
CA LEU A 144 -1.33 9.42 -15.25
C LEU A 144 -1.32 7.89 -15.14
N ASP A 145 -1.94 7.18 -16.07
CA ASP A 145 -1.90 5.71 -16.10
C ASP A 145 -0.49 5.17 -16.33
N GLN A 146 0.29 5.81 -17.21
CA GLN A 146 1.71 5.48 -17.38
C GLN A 146 2.51 5.72 -16.10
N LEU A 147 2.30 6.86 -15.43
CA LEU A 147 2.99 7.18 -14.17
C LEU A 147 2.61 6.21 -13.04
N LYS A 148 1.34 5.80 -12.94
CA LYS A 148 0.90 4.76 -12.00
C LYS A 148 1.59 3.42 -12.29
N ALA A 149 1.69 3.03 -13.57
CA ALA A 149 2.36 1.80 -13.95
C ALA A 149 3.86 1.83 -13.63
N GLN A 150 4.54 2.95 -13.94
CA GLN A 150 5.96 3.16 -13.62
C GLN A 150 6.22 3.13 -12.11
N LEU A 151 5.38 3.81 -11.32
CA LEU A 151 5.49 3.78 -9.86
C LEU A 151 5.27 2.36 -9.32
N ALA A 152 4.26 1.63 -9.80
CA ALA A 152 4.05 0.24 -9.41
C ALA A 152 5.26 -0.63 -9.71
N GLN A 153 5.83 -0.51 -10.91
CA GLN A 153 7.03 -1.26 -11.31
C GLN A 153 8.24 -0.92 -10.43
N ALA A 154 8.48 0.37 -10.16
CA ALA A 154 9.58 0.82 -9.32
C ALA A 154 9.46 0.31 -7.89
N LEU A 155 8.25 0.33 -7.31
CA LEU A 155 7.99 -0.21 -5.98
C LEU A 155 8.23 -1.72 -5.94
N LEU A 156 7.69 -2.46 -6.92
CA LEU A 156 7.80 -3.92 -6.98
C LEU A 156 9.24 -4.41 -7.20
N ALA A 157 10.07 -3.64 -7.90
CA ALA A 157 11.47 -3.97 -8.17
C ALA A 157 12.41 -3.80 -6.96
N ALA A 158 11.94 -3.19 -5.86
CA ALA A 158 12.74 -2.93 -4.68
C ALA A 158 12.32 -3.80 -3.49
N PRO A 159 13.27 -4.23 -2.63
CA PRO A 159 12.93 -4.84 -1.33
C PRO A 159 12.04 -3.92 -0.49
N ALA A 160 11.17 -4.49 0.33
CA ALA A 160 10.19 -3.70 1.08
C ALA A 160 10.85 -2.75 2.11
N GLU A 161 12.01 -3.13 2.66
CA GLU A 161 12.86 -2.31 3.52
C GLU A 161 13.53 -1.13 2.81
N ASP A 162 13.64 -1.18 1.48
CA ASP A 162 14.14 -0.10 0.65
C ASP A 162 13.03 0.81 0.12
N VAL A 163 11.78 0.38 0.25
CA VAL A 163 10.59 1.18 -0.07
C VAL A 163 10.12 1.99 1.15
N TYR A 164 10.13 1.38 2.34
CA TYR A 164 9.55 1.96 3.55
C TYR A 164 10.52 2.02 4.73
N ASP A 165 10.68 3.24 5.27
CA ASP A 165 11.25 3.46 6.60
C ASP A 165 10.24 3.11 7.69
N VAL A 166 10.77 2.82 8.88
CA VAL A 166 10.00 2.60 10.11
C VAL A 166 10.26 3.78 11.03
N ASP A 167 9.19 4.40 11.52
CA ASP A 167 9.21 5.45 12.55
C ASP A 167 9.04 4.84 13.95
#